data_AF-A0A699WL91-F1
#
_entry.id   AF-A0A699WL91-F1
#
_cell.length_a   1.000
_cell.length_b   1.000
_cell.length_c   1.000
_cell.angle_alpha   90.00
_cell.angle_beta   90.00
_cell.angle_gamma   90.00
#
_symmetry.space_group_name_H-M   'P 1'
#
loop_
_entity.id
_entity.type
_entity.pdbx_description
1 polymer ?
#
loop_
_entity_poly.entity_id
_entity_poly.type
_entity_poly.pdbx_seq_one_letter_code
_entity_poly.pdbx_strand_id
1 'polypeptide(L)'
;KKSLGKLDFCENYVLGKSHRVSFDVGRHTTQGVIDYVHSDLWGPSGGIIRRRVWVYLLRFKHEAFEKFKEWKQLIENQTGRTVKKLRTDNGLEF
;
A
#
# COMPACT_ATOMS: atom_id res chain seq x y z
N LYS A 1 -21.28 -43.79 0.32
CA LYS A 1 -20.25 -43.04 1.09
C LYS A 1 -18.94 -43.81 0.97
N LYS A 2 -17.96 -43.34 0.16
CA LYS A 2 -16.62 -43.95 0.13
C LYS A 2 -15.88 -43.52 1.40
N SER A 3 -15.52 -44.46 2.26
CA SER A 3 -14.62 -44.21 3.39
C SER A 3 -13.22 -44.03 2.85
N LEU A 4 -12.65 -42.83 3.01
CA LEU A 4 -11.24 -42.60 2.72
C LEU A 4 -10.43 -43.35 3.79
N GLY A 5 -9.63 -44.33 3.38
CA GLY A 5 -8.71 -45.03 4.28
C GLY A 5 -7.71 -44.08 4.91
N LYS A 6 -7.05 -44.53 6.00
CA LYS A 6 -6.04 -43.76 6.72
C LYS A 6 -4.97 -43.29 5.71
N LEU A 7 -4.93 -41.99 5.47
CA LEU A 7 -3.95 -41.39 4.56
C LEU A 7 -2.59 -41.39 5.25
N ASP A 8 -1.57 -41.91 4.57
CA ASP A 8 -0.19 -41.85 5.04
C ASP A 8 0.34 -40.41 4.98
N PHE A 9 1.28 -40.12 5.88
CA PHE A 9 1.92 -38.80 5.93
C PHE A 9 2.65 -38.52 4.62
N CYS A 10 2.27 -37.42 3.95
CA CYS A 10 2.90 -36.96 2.72
C CYS A 10 3.53 -35.59 2.95
N GLU A 11 4.86 -35.57 3.04
CA GLU A 11 5.66 -34.36 3.28
C GLU A 11 5.39 -33.28 2.22
N ASN A 12 5.31 -33.67 0.94
CA ASN A 12 5.01 -32.76 -0.18
C ASN A 12 3.64 -32.08 -0.05
N TYR A 13 2.63 -32.79 0.48
CA TYR A 13 1.31 -32.22 0.71
C TYR A 13 1.32 -31.19 1.83
N VAL A 14 2.06 -31.47 2.92
CA VAL A 14 2.21 -30.55 4.06
C VAL A 14 2.95 -29.28 3.64
N LEU A 15 4.05 -29.41 2.89
CA LEU A 15 4.81 -28.27 2.39
C LEU A 15 3.99 -27.41 1.43
N GLY A 16 3.22 -28.03 0.53
CA GLY A 16 2.34 -27.30 -0.41
C GLY A 16 1.14 -26.62 0.24
N LYS A 17 0.75 -27.03 1.46
CA LYS A 17 -0.34 -26.44 2.25
C LYS A 17 0.14 -25.51 3.36
N SER A 18 1.45 -25.41 3.57
CA SER A 18 2.04 -24.51 4.56
C SER A 18 1.74 -23.05 4.19
N HIS A 19 1.14 -22.30 5.12
CA HIS A 19 0.94 -20.86 4.98
C HIS A 19 2.07 -20.09 5.64
N ARG A 20 2.47 -18.96 5.06
CA ARG A 20 3.46 -18.07 5.67
C ARG A 20 2.93 -17.55 7.01
N VAL A 21 3.72 -17.65 8.08
CA VAL A 21 3.33 -17.08 9.38
C VAL A 21 3.08 -15.57 9.20
N SER A 22 2.05 -15.05 9.87
CA SER A 22 1.75 -13.62 9.85
C SER A 22 2.92 -12.82 10.43
N PHE A 23 3.26 -11.71 9.79
CA PHE A 23 4.18 -10.74 10.35
C PHE A 23 3.47 -9.89 11.41
N ASP A 24 4.23 -9.41 12.38
CA ASP A 24 3.74 -8.38 13.28
C ASP A 24 3.29 -7.15 12.49
N VAL A 25 2.18 -6.55 12.93
CA VAL A 25 1.64 -5.35 12.29
C VAL A 25 2.57 -4.18 12.60
N GLY A 26 3.26 -3.69 11.56
CA GLY A 26 4.10 -2.50 11.67
C GLY A 26 3.29 -1.29 12.14
N ARG A 27 3.62 -0.75 13.32
CA ARG A 27 2.97 0.44 13.86
C ARG A 27 3.65 1.70 13.32
N HIS A 28 2.96 2.44 12.46
CA HIS A 28 3.40 3.74 11.98
C HIS A 28 2.63 4.85 12.69
N THR A 29 3.24 5.47 13.71
CA THR A 29 2.69 6.64 14.41
C THR A 29 3.46 7.89 14.00
N THR A 30 2.75 8.94 13.62
CA THR A 30 3.32 10.28 13.37
C THR A 30 2.76 11.29 14.35
N GLN A 31 3.55 12.31 14.67
CA GLN A 31 3.14 13.41 15.55
C GLN A 31 2.60 14.60 14.74
N GLY A 32 3.14 14.83 13.55
CA GLY A 32 2.75 15.93 12.68
C GLY A 32 1.84 15.53 11.53
N VAL A 33 1.01 16.49 11.09
CA VAL A 33 0.37 16.49 9.77
C VAL A 33 1.46 16.38 8.70
N ILE A 34 1.23 15.55 7.67
CA ILE A 34 2.13 15.24 6.53
C ILE A 34 3.51 14.66 6.87
N ASP A 35 3.79 14.30 8.12
CA ASP A 35 5.05 13.62 8.49
C ASP A 35 5.22 12.27 7.76
N TYR A 36 4.12 11.58 7.47
CA TYR A 36 4.11 10.31 6.75
C TYR A 36 3.01 10.34 5.70
N VAL A 37 3.41 10.12 4.46
CA VAL A 37 2.55 10.16 3.29
C VAL A 37 2.66 8.82 2.60
N HIS A 38 1.51 8.22 2.33
CA HIS A 38 1.41 7.06 1.46
C HIS A 38 0.87 7.51 0.11
N SER A 39 1.61 7.21 -0.96
CA SER A 39 1.21 7.48 -2.33
C SER A 39 1.08 6.15 -3.06
N ASP A 40 0.01 6.00 -3.82
CA ASP A 40 -0.31 4.77 -4.56
C ASP A 40 -0.95 5.13 -5.90
N LEU A 41 -0.71 4.31 -6.92
CA LEU A 41 -1.31 4.44 -8.23
C LEU A 41 -2.14 3.19 -8.53
N TRP A 42 -3.46 3.33 -8.43
CA TRP A 42 -4.38 2.21 -8.64
C TRP A 42 -5.27 2.41 -9.87
N GLY A 43 -5.78 1.30 -10.42
CA GLY A 43 -6.73 1.32 -11.53
C GLY A 43 -8.12 1.82 -11.11
N PRO A 44 -8.98 2.22 -12.06
CA PRO A 44 -10.28 2.82 -11.78
C PRO A 44 -11.13 1.90 -10.89
N SER A 45 -11.22 2.24 -9.60
CA SER A 45 -11.99 1.50 -8.62
C SER A 45 -12.47 2.44 -7.51
N GLY A 46 -13.72 2.25 -7.08
CA GLY A 46 -14.41 3.06 -6.08
C GLY A 46 -14.03 2.70 -4.65
N GLY A 47 -12.73 2.71 -4.32
CA GLY A 47 -12.24 2.43 -2.97
C GLY A 47 -12.72 3.49 -1.97
N ILE A 48 -13.24 3.05 -0.82
CA ILE A 48 -13.60 3.94 0.29
C ILE A 48 -12.34 4.34 1.05
N ILE A 49 -12.06 5.64 1.09
CA ILE A 49 -10.86 6.18 1.72
C ILE A 49 -11.21 6.74 3.11
N ARG A 50 -10.79 6.05 4.17
CA ARG A 50 -11.15 6.39 5.57
C ARG A 50 -10.23 7.45 6.22
N ARG A 51 -9.30 8.06 5.48
CA ARG A 51 -8.31 9.05 5.97
C ARG A 51 -8.34 10.32 5.11
N ARG A 52 -7.72 11.41 5.57
CA ARG A 52 -7.49 12.60 4.72
C ARG A 52 -6.66 12.19 3.51
N VAL A 53 -7.22 12.32 2.32
CA VAL A 53 -6.60 11.89 1.06
C VAL A 53 -6.86 12.89 -0.04
N TRP A 54 -5.88 12.99 -0.93
CA TRP A 54 -5.94 13.74 -2.17
C TRP A 54 -6.02 12.74 -3.31
N VAL A 55 -7.00 12.91 -4.19
CA VAL A 55 -7.20 12.04 -5.35
C VAL A 55 -6.95 12.86 -6.60
N TYR A 56 -6.07 12.35 -7.46
CA TYR A 56 -5.74 12.93 -8.76
C TYR A 56 -6.10 11.91 -9.83
N LEU A 57 -6.95 12.30 -10.78
CA LEU A 57 -7.24 11.48 -11.95
C LEU A 57 -6.10 11.68 -12.96
N LEU A 58 -5.37 10.60 -13.25
CA LEU A 58 -4.29 10.60 -14.24
C LEU A 58 -4.78 9.97 -15.53
N ARG A 59 -4.34 10.52 -16.67
CA ARG A 59 -4.60 9.93 -17.99
C ARG A 59 -3.57 8.86 -18.30
N PHE A 60 -2.32 9.08 -17.90
CA PHE A 60 -1.21 8.17 -18.10
C PHE A 60 -0.41 7.98 -16.81
N LYS A 61 0.16 6.78 -16.64
CA LYS A 61 0.94 6.44 -15.45
C LYS A 61 2.15 7.36 -15.20
N HIS A 62 2.81 7.82 -16.26
CA HIS A 62 4.00 8.66 -16.14
C HIS A 62 3.71 10.06 -15.59
N GLU A 63 2.45 10.48 -15.53
CA GLU A 63 2.03 11.76 -14.94
C GLU A 63 2.10 11.75 -13.41
N ALA A 64 2.22 10.57 -12.78
CA ALA A 64 2.18 10.41 -11.33
C ALA A 64 3.23 11.23 -10.60
N PHE A 65 4.48 11.20 -11.08
CA PHE A 65 5.59 11.91 -10.44
C PHE A 65 5.41 13.44 -10.49
N GLU A 66 4.98 13.98 -11.62
CA GLU A 66 4.74 15.43 -11.75
C GLU A 66 3.56 15.89 -10.88
N LYS A 67 2.47 15.13 -10.85
CA LYS A 67 1.35 15.43 -9.94
C LYS A 67 1.72 15.33 -8.47
N PHE A 68 2.61 14.41 -8.12
CA PHE A 68 3.15 14.34 -6.76
C PHE A 68 3.96 15.60 -6.38
N LYS A 69 4.79 16.13 -7.29
CA LYS A 69 5.54 17.38 -7.04
C LYS A 69 4.60 18.57 -6.83
N GLU A 70 3.61 18.73 -7.70
CA GLU A 70 2.60 19.78 -7.58
C GLU A 70 1.87 19.70 -6.23
N TRP A 71 1.43 18.49 -5.86
CA TRP A 71 0.77 18.23 -4.58
C TRP A 71 1.68 18.53 -3.39
N LYS A 72 2.93 18.07 -3.43
CA LYS A 72 3.92 18.28 -2.37
C LYS A 72 4.13 19.78 -2.14
N GLN A 73 4.37 20.55 -3.20
CA GLN A 73 4.57 21.99 -3.07
C GLN A 73 3.33 22.68 -2.48
N LEU A 74 2.13 22.31 -2.96
CA LEU A 74 0.88 22.87 -2.47
C LEU A 74 0.67 22.59 -0.97
N ILE A 75 0.87 21.35 -0.52
CA ILE A 75 0.59 21.00 0.88
C ILE A 75 1.65 21.53 1.83
N GLU A 76 2.91 21.60 1.40
CA GLU A 76 3.99 22.19 2.20
C GLU A 76 3.76 23.70 2.38
N ASN A 77 3.35 24.40 1.32
CA ASN A 77 2.97 25.82 1.41
C ASN A 77 1.76 26.06 2.31
N GLN A 78 0.73 25.21 2.23
CA GLN A 78 -0.49 25.34 3.04
C GLN A 78 -0.26 25.06 4.53
N THR A 79 0.62 24.11 4.84
CA THR A 79 0.83 23.65 6.22
C THR A 79 2.05 24.27 6.90
N GLY A 80 2.94 24.90 6.13
CA GLY A 80 4.24 25.38 6.62
C GLY A 80 5.16 24.25 7.10
N ARG A 81 4.87 23.00 6.72
CA ARG A 81 5.62 21.79 7.11
C ARG A 81 6.12 21.08 5.87
N THR A 82 7.13 20.23 6.04
CA THR A 82 7.69 19.43 4.94
C THR A 82 7.30 17.96 5.09
N VAL A 83 7.19 17.25 3.96
CA VAL A 83 6.98 15.80 3.95
C VAL A 83 8.25 15.11 4.44
N LYS A 84 8.15 14.36 5.54
CA LYS A 84 9.33 13.67 6.13
C LYS A 84 9.53 12.26 5.60
N LYS A 85 8.44 11.51 5.39
CA LYS A 85 8.50 10.13 4.90
C LYS A 85 7.45 9.88 3.83
N LEU A 86 7.92 9.51 2.64
CA LEU A 86 7.09 9.01 1.56
C LEU A 86 7.15 7.48 1.53
N ARG A 87 6.01 6.81 1.40
CA ARG A 87 5.91 5.38 1.14
C ARG A 87 5.14 5.15 -0.15
N THR A 88 5.81 4.49 -1.09
CA THR A 88 5.23 3.96 -2.33
C THR A 88 5.21 2.43 -2.27
N ASP A 89 4.54 1.79 -3.23
CA ASP A 89 4.45 0.34 -3.42
C ASP A 89 5.64 -0.26 -4.20
N ASN A 90 6.70 0.53 -4.41
CA ASN A 90 7.82 0.26 -5.33
C ASN A 90 7.41 0.14 -6.80
N GLY A 91 6.27 0.72 -7.18
CA GLY A 91 5.98 1.04 -8.57
C GLY A 91 7.10 1.90 -9.18
N LEU A 92 7.46 1.62 -10.43
CA LEU A 92 8.49 2.37 -11.16
C LEU A 92 7.97 3.75 -11.64
N GLU A 93 6.77 4.13 -11.22
CA GLU A 93 6.11 5.39 -11.58
C GLU A 93 6.58 6.61 -10.77
N PHE A 94 7.35 6.42 -9.69
CA PHE A 94 7.80 7.47 -8.76
C PHE A 94 9.32 7.63 -8.70
#